data_AF-A0A920NP34-F1
#
_entry.id   AF-A0A920NP34-F1
#
_cell.length_a   1.000
_cell.length_b   1.000
_cell.length_c   1.000
_cell.angle_alpha   90.00
_cell.angle_beta   90.00
_cell.angle_gamma   90.00
#
_symmetry.space_group_name_H-M   'P 1'
#
loop_
_entity.id
_entity.type
_entity.pdbx_description
1 polymer ?
#
loop_
_entity_poly.entity_id
_entity_poly.type
_entity_poly.pdbx_seq_one_letter_code
_entity_poly.pdbx_strand_id
1 'polypeptide(L)' 'MTVKNNSRIGITTTAVMNAFSQEYHDDYHIIEYSFTNTGNVDGDEEIELSSELTGVYFFFIHRYMVHDASSGSEGWCTVG' A
#
# COMPACT_ATOMS: atom_id res chain seq x y z
N MET A 1 0.17 -9.20 -2.76
CA MET A 1 0.22 -8.10 -3.76
C MET A 1 1.44 -7.24 -3.47
N THR A 2 2.21 -6.86 -4.48
CA THR A 2 3.36 -5.95 -4.31
C THR A 2 3.06 -4.62 -4.99
N VAL A 3 3.33 -3.52 -4.29
CA VAL A 3 3.19 -2.15 -4.81
C VAL A 3 4.52 -1.42 -4.62
N LYS A 4 4.99 -0.74 -5.66
CA LYS A 4 6.20 0.08 -5.64
C LYS A 4 5.84 1.53 -5.95
N ASN A 5 6.44 2.47 -5.23
CA ASN A 5 6.28 3.90 -5.49
C ASN A 5 7.58 4.66 -5.22
N ASN A 6 7.91 5.59 -6.12
CA ASN A 6 9.05 6.49 -6.00
C ASN A 6 8.61 7.81 -5.38
N SER A 7 9.45 8.35 -4.50
CA SER A 7 9.26 9.68 -3.92
C SER A 7 10.17 10.69 -4.61
N ARG A 8 9.79 11.96 -4.55
CA ARG A 8 10.60 13.06 -5.10
C ARG A 8 11.95 13.28 -4.41
N ILE A 9 12.20 12.57 -3.31
CA ILE A 9 13.47 12.60 -2.57
C ILE A 9 14.32 11.33 -2.82
N GLY A 10 13.94 10.49 -3.78
CA GLY A 10 14.74 9.32 -4.19
C GLY A 10 14.51 8.06 -3.37
N ILE A 11 13.55 8.06 -2.43
CA ILE A 11 13.15 6.85 -1.70
C ILE A 11 12.17 6.06 -2.56
N THR A 12 12.53 4.82 -2.87
CA THR A 12 11.61 3.78 -3.35
C THR A 12 10.96 3.11 -2.16
N THR A 13 9.63 3.15 -2.09
CA THR A 13 8.85 2.34 -1.14
C THR A 13 8.33 1.10 -1.84
N THR A 14 8.55 -0.07 -1.25
CA THR A 14 7.92 -1.33 -1.67
C THR A 14 7.02 -1.85 -0.55
N ALA A 15 5.74 -2.04 -0.86
CA ALA A 15 4.76 -2.61 0.05
C ALA A 15 4.34 -4.00 -0.43
N VAL A 16 4.47 -5.02 0.42
CA VAL A 16 3.95 -6.37 0.16
C VAL A 16 2.77 -6.61 1.08
N MET A 17 1.61 -6.88 0.49
CA MET A 17 0.33 -7.07 1.17
C MET A 17 -0.11 -8.52 1.04
N ASN A 18 -0.27 -9.21 2.17
CA ASN A 18 -0.70 -10.59 2.26
C ASN A 18 -1.96 -10.68 3.14
N ALA A 19 -2.88 -11.58 2.80
CA ALA A 19 -4.09 -11.84 3.57
C ALA A 19 -4.22 -13.35 3.82
N PHE A 20 -4.57 -13.72 5.05
CA PHE A 20 -4.70 -15.11 5.48
C PHE A 20 -6.00 -15.26 6.28
N SER A 21 -6.74 -16.34 6.00
CA SER A 21 -7.96 -16.70 6.71
C SER A 21 -7.94 -18.19 7.02
N GLN A 22 -8.40 -18.58 8.21
CA GLN A 22 -8.61 -19.98 8.57
C GLN A 22 -9.73 -20.10 9.63
N GLU A 23 -10.20 -21.32 9.91
CA GLU A 23 -11.43 -21.56 10.69
C GLU A 23 -11.28 -21.36 12.22
N TYR A 24 -10.07 -21.45 12.78
CA TYR A 24 -9.80 -21.50 14.22
C TYR A 24 -9.13 -20.25 14.81
N HIS A 25 -8.91 -19.22 14.00
CA HIS A 25 -8.37 -17.90 14.37
C HIS A 25 -9.01 -16.80 13.51
N ASP A 26 -8.75 -15.55 13.85
CA ASP A 26 -9.19 -14.39 13.07
C ASP A 26 -8.47 -14.29 11.71
N ASP A 27 -9.03 -13.48 10.82
CA ASP A 27 -8.42 -13.12 9.55
C ASP A 27 -7.26 -12.14 9.76
N TYR A 28 -6.15 -12.38 9.07
CA TYR A 28 -4.94 -11.57 9.17
C TYR A 28 -4.66 -10.84 7.86
N HIS A 29 -4.39 -9.54 7.97
CA HIS A 29 -3.79 -8.73 6.91
C HIS A 29 -2.40 -8.29 7.33
N ILE A 30 -1.38 -8.72 6.58
CA ILE A 30 0.02 -8.40 6.84
C ILE A 30 0.50 -7.48 5.72
N ILE A 31 1.00 -6.30 6.10
CA ILE A 31 1.61 -5.35 5.17
C ILE A 31 3.05 -5.12 5.59
N GLU A 32 3.97 -5.46 4.70
CA GLU A 32 5.41 -5.27 4.87
C GLU A 32 5.86 -4.08 4.04
N TYR A 33 6.47 -3.08 4.68
CA TYR A 33 7.04 -1.92 4.01
C TYR A 33 8.56 -1.98 4.02
N SER A 34 9.17 -1.80 2.84
CA SER A 34 10.60 -1.59 2.67
C SER A 34 10.84 -0.21 2.06
N PHE A 35 11.75 0.57 2.66
CA PHE A 35 12.14 1.90 2.22
C PHE A 35 13.61 1.88 1.84
N THR A 36 13.90 2.14 0.56
CA THR A 36 15.27 2.11 0.03
C THR A 36 15.58 3.46 -0.61
N ASN A 37 16.69 4.10 -0.22
CA ASN A 37 17.23 5.26 -0.93
C ASN A 37 17.84 4.79 -2.24
N THR A 38 17.06 4.84 -3.32
CA THR A 38 17.50 4.46 -4.67
C THR A 38 17.98 5.65 -5.49
N GLY A 39 17.70 6.87 -5.05
CA GLY A 39 17.99 8.07 -5.82
C GLY A 39 16.99 8.39 -6.94
N ASN A 40 16.25 7.38 -7.39
CA ASN A 40 15.30 7.47 -8.49
C ASN A 40 13.97 8.13 -8.07
N VAL A 41 13.54 9.17 -8.80
CA VAL A 41 12.37 10.00 -8.45
C VAL A 41 11.11 9.73 -9.26
N ASP A 42 11.21 9.06 -10.40
CA ASP A 42 10.10 8.90 -11.37
C ASP A 42 9.88 7.46 -11.89
N GLY A 43 10.76 6.53 -11.55
CA GLY A 43 10.63 5.11 -11.79
C GLY A 43 11.30 4.60 -13.08
N ASP A 44 12.08 5.43 -13.79
CA ASP A 44 12.81 4.99 -14.97
C ASP A 44 14.17 4.32 -14.64
N GLU A 45 15.06 4.16 -15.64
CA GLU A 45 16.38 3.56 -15.43
C GLU A 45 17.45 4.57 -14.97
N GLU A 46 17.20 5.86 -15.13
CA GLU A 46 18.10 6.93 -14.72
C GLU A 46 18.01 7.14 -13.19
N ILE A 47 19.08 7.68 -12.61
CA ILE A 47 19.15 7.98 -11.18
C ILE A 47 19.42 9.47 -11.02
N GLU A 48 18.47 10.20 -10.43
CA GLU A 48 18.51 11.66 -10.37
C GLU A 48 19.24 12.16 -9.12
N LEU A 49 19.19 11.40 -8.03
CA LEU A 49 19.74 11.80 -6.73
C LEU A 49 20.75 10.78 -6.20
N SER A 50 21.89 11.24 -5.71
CA SER A 50 22.96 10.37 -5.20
C SER A 50 23.42 10.70 -3.79
N SER A 51 22.74 11.64 -3.13
CA SER A 51 23.10 12.08 -1.79
C SER A 51 22.54 11.16 -0.71
N GLU A 52 23.29 11.02 0.38
CA GLU A 52 22.80 10.37 1.59
C GLU A 52 21.65 11.18 2.21
N LEU A 53 20.58 10.48 2.59
CA LEU A 53 19.44 11.10 3.25
C LEU A 53 19.66 11.06 4.77
N THR A 54 19.58 12.22 5.41
CA THR A 54 19.68 12.35 6.87
C THR A 54 18.36 12.90 7.42
N GLY A 55 17.98 12.46 8.62
CA GLY A 55 16.76 12.94 9.29
C GLY A 55 15.45 12.56 8.58
N VAL A 56 15.40 11.40 7.93
CA VAL A 56 14.19 10.89 7.28
C VAL A 56 13.21 10.38 8.34
N TYR A 57 11.95 10.81 8.24
CA TYR A 57 10.86 10.34 9.08
C TYR A 57 9.78 9.70 8.22
N PHE A 58 9.34 8.52 8.63
CA PHE A 58 8.21 7.82 8.04
C PHE A 58 7.03 7.91 8.99
N PHE A 59 5.86 8.22 8.45
CA PHE A 59 4.62 8.22 9.19
C PHE A 59 3.53 7.59 8.33
N PHE A 60 2.55 6.96 8.99
CA PHE A 60 1.45 6.30 8.33
C PHE A 60 0.16 6.98 8.76
N ILE A 61 -0.66 7.38 7.78
CA ILE A 61 -2.04 7.80 8.05
C ILE A 61 -2.95 6.64 7.70
N HIS A 62 -3.59 6.10 8.72
CA HIS A 62 -4.63 5.10 8.55
C HIS A 62 -5.92 5.86 8.23
N ARG A 63 -6.42 5.71 7.00
CA ARG A 63 -7.74 6.24 6.63
C ARG A 63 -8.76 5.13 6.80
N TYR A 64 -9.82 5.41 7.57
CA TYR A 64 -11.00 4.56 7.58
C TYR A 64 -11.62 4.56 6.19
N MET A 65 -11.67 3.40 5.56
CA MET A 65 -12.49 3.18 4.39
C MET A 65 -13.89 2.81 4.90
N VAL A 66 -14.93 3.45 4.37
CA VAL A 66 -16.30 2.96 4.57
C VAL A 66 -16.39 1.64 3.81
N HIS A 67 -16.68 0.56 4.54
CA HIS A 67 -16.98 -0.74 3.94
C HIS A 67 -18.50 -0.88 3.92
N ASP A 68 -19.12 -0.82 2.73
CA ASP A 68 -20.52 -1.21 2.55
C ASP A 68 -20.60 -2.74 2.48
N ALA A 69 -20.50 -3.37 3.65
CA ALA A 69 -20.85 -4.79 3.80
C ALA A 69 -22.35 -4.90 4.11
N SER A 70 -23.15 -5.03 3.06
CA SER A 70 -24.44 -5.71 3.16
C SER A 70 -24.63 -6.66 1.97
N SER A 71 -23.89 -7.77 1.98
CA SER A 71 -24.32 -8.99 1.30
C SER A 71 -25.52 -9.58 2.04
N GLY A 72 -26.69 -8.98 1.84
CA GLY A 72 -28.00 -9.52 2.17
C GLY A 72 -28.83 -9.53 0.88
N SER A 73 -28.84 -10.66 0.20
CA SER A 73 -29.72 -10.91 -0.94
C SER A 73 -31.19 -10.86 -0.51
N GLU A 74 -31.98 -9.91 -1.03
CA GLU A 74 -33.35 -10.09 -1.54
C GLU A 74 -33.98 -8.73 -1.93
N GLY A 75 -34.37 -8.58 -3.20
CA GLY A 75 -35.13 -7.42 -3.67
C GLY A 75 -35.06 -7.25 -5.19
N TRP A 76 -36.02 -7.84 -5.89
CA TRP A 76 -36.24 -7.69 -7.33
C TRP A 76 -36.58 -6.23 -7.74
N CYS A 77 -36.13 -5.84 -8.94
CA CYS A 77 -36.65 -4.76 -9.82
C CYS A 77 -36.41 -3.30 -9.36
N THR A 78 -35.93 -2.36 -10.19
CA THR A 78 -36.56 -1.93 -11.45
C THR A 78 -35.59 -1.18 -12.37
N VAL A 79 -35.81 -1.39 -13.67
CA VAL A 79 -35.17 -0.82 -14.87
C VAL A 79 -35.43 0.69 -15.00
N GLY A 80 -34.50 1.44 -15.62
CA GLY A 80 -34.75 2.77 -16.18
C GLY A 80 -33.59 3.74 -16.02
#